data_AF-A0A0K0D9L9-F1
#
_entry.id   AF-A0A0K0D9L9-F1
#
_cell.length_a   1.000
_cell.length_b   1.000
_cell.length_c   1.000
_cell.angle_alpha   90.00
_cell.angle_beta   90.00
_cell.angle_gamma   90.00
#
_symmetry.space_group_name_H-M   'P 1'
#
loop_
_entity.id
_entity.type
_entity.pdbx_description
1 polymer ?
#
loop_
_entity_poly.entity_id
_entity_poly.type
_entity_poly.pdbx_seq_one_letter_code
_entity_poly.pdbx_strand_id
1 'polypeptide(L)'
;MRHGFDFVIRRAARLAIKITCSDNTLYRVTPVYAIVEPEQIIVLNIGRIEGVPKKDRLGILMIDYSGTGNAKDAFKVKHNRESLCVDS
;
A
#
# COMPACT_ATOMS: atom_id res chain seq x y z
N MET A 1 21.30 -1.09 2.43
CA MET A 1 20.46 -0.30 3.36
C MET A 1 19.00 -0.62 3.07
N ARG A 2 18.27 -1.19 4.03
CA ARG A 2 16.81 -1.41 3.89
C ARG A 2 16.14 -0.10 4.32
N HIS A 3 15.61 0.67 3.36
CA HIS A 3 14.78 1.83 3.69
C HIS A 3 13.36 1.32 3.94
N GLY A 4 13.04 1.03 5.21
CA GLY A 4 11.67 0.82 5.64
C GLY A 4 10.95 2.18 5.66
N PHE A 5 9.74 2.24 5.11
CA PHE A 5 8.88 3.40 5.26
C PHE A 5 7.76 3.04 6.23
N ASP A 6 7.68 3.79 7.33
CA ASP A 6 6.62 3.61 8.31
C ASP A 6 5.42 4.43 7.88
N PHE A 7 4.35 3.76 7.43
CA PHE A 7 3.09 4.42 7.08
C PHE A 7 2.15 4.37 8.27
N VAL A 8 1.85 5.54 8.82
CA VAL A 8 0.85 5.68 9.88
C VAL A 8 -0.47 6.11 9.24
N ILE A 9 -1.42 5.19 9.18
CA ILE A 9 -2.79 5.47 8.72
C ILE A 9 -3.66 5.66 9.97
N ARG A 10 -4.12 6.90 10.21
CA ARG A 10 -5.07 7.19 11.30
C ARG A 10 -6.48 7.29 10.76
N ARG A 11 -7.28 6.25 11.01
CA ARG A 11 -8.73 6.26 10.78
C ARG A 11 -9.47 5.63 11.94
N ALA A 12 -10.70 6.10 12.15
CA ALA A 12 -11.63 5.57 13.15
C ALA A 12 -12.35 4.30 12.68
N ALA A 13 -12.24 3.96 11.39
CA ALA A 13 -12.88 2.80 10.78
C ALA A 13 -11.82 1.90 10.12
N ARG A 14 -12.17 0.61 9.99
CA ARG A 14 -11.34 -0.38 9.29
C ARG A 14 -11.17 -0.02 7.83
N LEU A 15 -9.96 -0.20 7.33
CA LEU A 15 -9.62 0.05 5.93
C LEU A 15 -9.03 -1.19 5.29
N ALA A 16 -9.33 -1.39 4.01
CA ALA A 16 -8.50 -2.22 3.15
C ALA A 16 -7.57 -1.30 2.37
N ILE A 17 -6.30 -1.67 2.28
CA ILE A 17 -5.29 -0.94 1.52
C ILE A 17 -4.69 -1.83 0.43
N LYS A 18 -4.42 -1.22 -0.72
CA LYS A 18 -3.68 -1.81 -1.83
C LYS A 18 -2.52 -0.90 -2.17
N ILE A 19 -1.32 -1.45 -2.10
CA ILE A 19 -0.09 -0.76 -2.45
C ILE A 19 0.35 -1.23 -3.82
N THR A 20 0.70 -0.28 -4.68
CA THR A 20 1.14 -0.50 -6.05
C THR A 20 2.46 0.24 -6.27
N CYS A 21 3.32 -0.31 -7.11
CA CYS A 21 4.54 0.34 -7.56
C CYS A 21 4.51 0.46 -9.08
N SER A 22 5.09 1.53 -9.62
CA SER A 22 5.25 1.71 -11.07
C SER A 22 6.16 0.65 -11.71
N ASP A 23 7.10 0.10 -10.94
CA ASP A 23 8.07 -0.86 -11.44
C ASP A 23 8.30 -2.02 -10.44
N ASN A 24 7.58 -3.11 -10.69
CA ASN A 24 7.72 -4.33 -9.89
C ASN A 24 8.91 -5.19 -10.33
N THR A 25 9.77 -4.75 -11.24
CA THR A 25 10.99 -5.49 -11.61
C THR A 25 12.15 -5.11 -10.71
N LEU A 26 12.28 -3.82 -10.41
CA LEU A 26 13.33 -3.26 -9.55
C LEU A 26 12.91 -3.17 -8.08
N TYR A 27 11.60 -3.07 -7.80
CA TYR A 27 11.10 -2.95 -6.43
C TYR A 27 10.29 -4.17 -6.00
N ARG A 28 10.46 -4.53 -4.74
CA ARG A 28 9.69 -5.56 -4.02
C ARG A 28 9.00 -4.88 -2.85
N VAL A 29 7.68 -4.84 -2.89
CA VAL A 29 6.85 -4.17 -1.89
C VAL A 29 6.11 -5.21 -1.07
N THR A 30 6.12 -5.08 0.25
CA THR A 30 5.41 -5.99 1.16
C THR A 30 4.90 -5.24 2.38
N PRO A 31 3.60 -5.36 2.72
CA PRO A 31 2.53 -6.09 2.01
C PRO A 31 2.01 -5.36 0.77
N VAL A 32 1.41 -6.08 -0.20
CA VAL A 32 0.71 -5.48 -1.36
C VAL A 32 -0.76 -5.18 -1.04
N TYR A 33 -1.37 -6.02 -0.20
CA TYR A 33 -2.72 -5.83 0.32
C TYR A 33 -2.69 -6.00 1.83
N ALA A 34 -3.36 -5.13 2.56
CA ALA A 34 -3.52 -5.28 4.00
C ALA A 34 -4.88 -4.75 4.47
N ILE A 35 -5.35 -5.29 5.59
CA ILE A 35 -6.45 -4.70 6.36
C ILE A 35 -5.79 -3.91 7.48
N VAL A 36 -6.23 -2.67 7.67
CA VAL A 36 -5.79 -1.78 8.74
C VAL A 36 -6.96 -1.64 9.71
N GLU A 37 -6.78 -2.15 10.92
CA GLU A 37 -7.71 -1.89 12.02
C GLU A 37 -7.58 -0.42 12.49
N PRO A 38 -8.62 0.13 13.15
CA PRO A 38 -8.53 1.47 13.72
C PRO A 38 -7.28 1.62 14.59
N GLU A 39 -6.58 2.74 14.43
CA GLU A 39 -5.33 3.07 15.16
C GLU A 39 -4.14 2.13 14.91
N GLN A 40 -4.27 1.16 14.00
CA GLN A 40 -3.19 0.24 13.66
C GLN A 40 -2.13 0.91 12.78
N ILE A 41 -0.86 0.64 13.10
CA ILE A 41 0.29 1.04 12.28
C ILE A 41 0.69 -0.14 11.40
N ILE A 42 0.89 0.10 10.10
CA ILE A 42 1.41 -0.90 9.16
C ILE A 42 2.75 -0.42 8.61
N VAL A 43 3.77 -1.27 8.78
CA VAL A 43 5.11 -1.02 8.23
C VAL A 43 5.16 -1.50 6.79
N LEU A 44 5.54 -0.62 5.87
CA LEU A 44 5.75 -0.95 4.46
C LEU A 44 7.22 -1.24 4.19
N ASN A 45 7.52 -2.47 3.83
CA ASN A 45 8.87 -2.85 3.43
C ASN A 45 9.04 -2.72 1.92
N ILE A 46 10.05 -1.95 1.51
CA ILE A 46 10.39 -1.70 0.11
C ILE A 46 11.83 -2.13 -0.13
N GLY A 47 11.98 -3.29 -0.76
CA GLY A 47 13.26 -3.78 -1.26
C GLY A 47 13.53 -3.22 -2.65
N ARG A 48 14.73 -2.67 -2.88
CA ARG A 48 15.23 -2.31 -4.20
C ARG A 48 16.30 -3.30 -4.64
N ILE A 49 16.16 -3.83 -5.85
CA ILE A 49 17.16 -4.66 -6.52
C ILE A 49 18.11 -3.72 -7.30
N GLU A 50 19.38 -4.10 -7.41
CA GLU A 50 20.35 -3.35 -8.21
C GLU A 50 19.89 -3.22 -9.65
N GLY A 51 20.00 -2.02 -10.20
CA GLY A 51 19.52 -1.70 -11.55
C GLY A 51 19.68 -0.22 -11.86
N VAL A 52 19.20 0.17 -13.03
CA VAL A 52 19.36 1.53 -13.56
C VAL A 52 18.73 2.56 -12.60
N PRO A 53 19.41 3.69 -12.32
CA PRO A 53 18.80 4.80 -11.59
C PRO A 53 17.55 5.31 -12.30
N LYS A 54 16.39 5.14 -11.66
CA LYS A 54 15.08 5.53 -12.18
C LYS A 54 14.24 6.10 -11.03
N LYS A 55 13.41 7.09 -11.36
CA LYS A 55 12.36 7.59 -10.48
C LYS A 55 11.14 6.68 -10.62
N ASP A 56 10.68 6.12 -9.52
CA ASP A 56 9.50 5.27 -9.45
C ASP A 56 8.48 5.84 -8.47
N ARG A 57 7.22 5.45 -8.66
CA ARG A 57 6.08 5.93 -7.88
C ARG A 57 5.45 4.78 -7.11
N LEU A 58 5.07 5.07 -5.88
CA LEU A 58 4.23 4.19 -5.06
C LEU A 58 2.83 4.80 -5.00
N GLY A 59 1.83 3.99 -5.34
CA GLY A 59 0.43 4.34 -5.21
C GLY A 59 -0.20 3.54 -4.08
N ILE A 60 -0.85 4.22 -3.14
CA ILE A 60 -1.63 3.59 -2.07
C ILE A 60 -3.10 3.91 -2.33
N LEU A 61 -3.90 2.84 -2.48
CA LEU A 61 -5.34 2.91 -2.60
C LEU A 61 -5.95 2.44 -1.28
N MET A 62 -6.88 3.20 -0.74
CA MET A 62 -7.56 2.92 0.53
C MET A 62 -9.07 2.89 0.30
N ILE A 63 -9.77 1.94 0.90
CA ILE A 63 -11.24 1.86 0.91
C ILE A 63 -11.72 1.48 2.31
N ASP A 64 -12.89 1.99 2.70
CA ASP A 64 -13.57 1.55 3.92
C ASP A 64 -13.90 0.05 3.81
N TYR A 65 -13.64 -0.70 4.89
CA TYR A 65 -13.75 -2.15 4.89
C TYR A 65 -14.57 -2.66 6.07
N SER A 66 -15.71 -3.28 5.79
CA SER A 66 -16.60 -3.88 6.80
C SER A 66 -16.75 -5.41 6.66
N GLY A 67 -15.99 -6.03 5.75
CA GLY A 67 -16.05 -7.46 5.48
C GLY A 67 -15.28 -8.32 6.47
N THR A 68 -15.42 -9.65 6.33
CA THR A 68 -14.69 -10.67 7.11
C THR A 68 -13.65 -11.44 6.30
N GLY A 69 -13.48 -11.10 5.02
CA GLY A 69 -12.55 -11.72 4.08
C GLY A 69 -11.16 -11.11 4.09
N ASN A 70 -10.40 -11.33 3.01
CA ASN A 70 -9.08 -10.71 2.84
C ASN A 70 -9.17 -9.34 2.14
N ALA A 71 -8.14 -8.51 2.31
CA ALA A 71 -8.07 -7.20 1.66
C ALA A 71 -8.12 -7.28 0.12
N LYS A 72 -7.53 -8.32 -0.50
CA LYS A 72 -7.48 -8.45 -1.96
C LYS A 72 -8.88 -8.56 -2.57
N ASP A 73 -9.80 -9.25 -1.90
CA ASP A 73 -11.17 -9.41 -2.36
C ASP A 73 -11.96 -8.10 -2.29
N ALA A 74 -11.66 -7.23 -1.32
CA ALA A 74 -12.25 -5.90 -1.21
C ALA A 74 -12.00 -5.04 -2.46
N PHE A 75 -10.83 -5.22 -3.11
CA PHE A 75 -10.45 -4.48 -4.31
C PHE A 75 -10.89 -5.13 -5.64
N LYS A 76 -11.59 -6.27 -5.61
CA LYS A 76 -12.21 -6.85 -6.81
C LYS A 76 -13.48 -6.09 -7.20
N VAL A 77 -14.13 -5.44 -6.24
CA VAL A 77 -15.33 -4.63 -6.45
C VAL A 77 -14.91 -3.23 -6.90
N LYS A 78 -15.48 -2.73 -8.01
CA LYS A 78 -15.14 -1.40 -8.55
C LYS A 78 -15.65 -0.31 -7.61
N HIS A 79 -14.75 0.33 -6.86
CA HIS A 79 -15.04 1.57 -6.12
C HIS A 79 -14.38 2.79 -6.78
N ASN A 80 -15.02 3.96 -6.62
CA ASN A 80 -14.53 5.26 -7.06
C ASN A 80 -13.27 5.62 -6.25
N ARG A 81 -12.18 5.98 -6.94
CA ARG A 81 -10.81 5.89 -6.40
C ARG A 81 -10.33 7.24 -5.84
N GLU A 82 -9.83 7.24 -4.60
CA GLU A 82 -8.89 8.27 -4.13
C GLU A 82 -7.48 7.67 -4.15
N SER A 83 -6.60 8.20 -5.00
CA SER A 83 -5.19 7.80 -5.07
C SER A 83 -4.33 8.90 -4.46
N LEU A 84 -3.59 8.58 -3.39
CA LEU A 84 -2.54 9.45 -2.87
C LEU A 84 -1.22 9.07 -3.56
N CYS A 85 -0.68 10.01 -4.34
CA CYS A 85 0.68 9.94 -4.85
C CYS A 85 1.59 10.63 -3.83
N VAL A 86 2.61 9.92 -3.35
CA VAL A 86 3.63 10.52 -2.50
C VAL A 86 4.86 10.78 -3.37
N ASP A 87 5.08 12.03 -3.76
CA ASP A 87 6.32 12.43 -4.44
C ASP A 87 7.42 12.59 -3.38
N SER A 88 8.52 11.86 -3.55
CA SER A 88 9.74 11.98 -2.73
C SER A 88 10.66 13.08 -3.25
#